data_AF-A0A4Y8YSH8-F1
#
_entry.id   AF-A0A4Y8YSH8-F1
#
_cell.length_a   1.000
_cell.length_b   1.000
_cell.length_c   1.000
_cell.angle_alpha   90.00
_cell.angle_beta   90.00
_cell.angle_gamma   90.00
#
_symmetry.space_group_name_H-M   'P 1'
#
loop_
_entity.id
_entity.type
_entity.pdbx_description
1 polymer ?
#
loop_
_entity_poly.entity_id
_entity_poly.type
_entity_poly.pdbx_seq_one_letter_code
_entity_poly.pdbx_strand_id
1 'polypeptide(L)'
;MRDHNEPEPTQAAVTPTQATPPTQTFLHVDRDGTLARTGGIIDLNGGLSEHGRRYHALLGTQPLFGSVSWAGQSSNVVSFELSIENFFELYRHTMHPALPSRFHSLFAFSSISDAQGFATRAGQAPIWELSVPTGTVIHRGDMDWLKVGTYDVMLDCADKYWTGQPMTATPAWEVLLALPLTTTLTALP
;
A
#
# COMPACT_ATOMS: atom_id res chain seq x y z
N MET A 1 -24.33 73.44 18.15
CA MET A 1 -24.53 72.29 17.26
C MET A 1 -23.17 71.94 16.68
N ARG A 2 -22.53 70.88 17.18
CA ARG A 2 -21.29 70.34 16.62
C ARG A 2 -21.60 68.91 16.18
N ASP A 3 -21.29 68.63 14.93
CA ASP A 3 -21.50 67.36 14.25
C ASP A 3 -20.60 66.29 14.86
N HIS A 4 -21.21 65.18 15.30
CA HIS A 4 -20.51 63.94 15.64
C HIS A 4 -20.76 62.96 14.50
N ASN A 5 -19.78 62.83 13.61
CA ASN A 5 -19.74 61.73 12.65
C ASN A 5 -18.27 61.32 12.47
N GLU A 6 -17.81 60.43 13.34
CA GLU A 6 -16.57 59.67 13.11
C GLU A 6 -16.96 58.30 12.56
N PRO A 7 -16.30 57.80 11.50
CA PRO A 7 -16.59 56.48 10.95
C PRO A 7 -15.97 55.39 11.83
N GLU A 8 -16.78 54.36 12.10
CA GLU A 8 -16.40 53.15 12.83
C GLU A 8 -15.35 52.33 12.04
N PRO A 9 -14.29 51.82 12.68
CA PRO A 9 -13.25 51.06 11.97
C PRO A 9 -13.74 49.65 11.62
N THR A 10 -13.81 49.36 10.33
CA THR A 10 -14.11 48.03 9.79
C THR A 10 -13.08 47.01 10.29
N GLN A 11 -13.50 46.09 11.15
CA GLN A 11 -12.71 44.90 11.50
C GLN A 11 -12.54 44.04 10.24
N ALA A 12 -11.30 43.91 9.77
CA ALA A 12 -10.95 42.94 8.74
C ALA A 12 -11.21 41.52 9.27
N ALA A 13 -12.08 40.78 8.60
CA ALA A 13 -12.31 39.38 8.87
C ALA A 13 -11.02 38.60 8.58
N VAL A 14 -10.39 38.10 9.64
CA VAL A 14 -9.26 37.17 9.53
C VAL A 14 -9.84 35.83 9.13
N THR A 15 -9.67 35.44 7.86
CA THR A 15 -9.97 34.09 7.39
C THR A 15 -9.15 33.11 8.22
N PRO A 16 -9.75 32.11 8.88
CA PRO A 16 -8.98 31.14 9.64
C PRO A 16 -8.12 30.32 8.67
N THR A 17 -6.80 30.39 8.85
CA THR A 17 -5.85 29.51 8.19
C THR A 17 -6.23 28.07 8.53
N GLN A 18 -6.76 27.31 7.58
CA GLN A 18 -7.00 25.88 7.76
C GLN A 18 -5.68 25.21 8.13
N ALA A 19 -5.61 24.65 9.34
CA ALA A 19 -4.47 23.85 9.75
C ALA A 19 -4.35 22.65 8.81
N THR A 20 -3.17 22.45 8.23
CA THR A 20 -2.88 21.25 7.44
C THR A 20 -3.13 20.01 8.32
N PRO A 21 -3.92 19.03 7.87
CA PRO A 21 -4.16 17.82 8.66
C PRO A 21 -2.83 17.11 8.93
N PRO A 22 -2.67 16.47 10.09
CA PRO A 22 -1.43 15.78 10.44
C PRO A 22 -1.15 14.67 9.43
N THR A 23 0.12 14.48 9.05
CA THR A 23 0.57 13.45 8.12
C THR A 23 1.58 12.51 8.78
N GLN A 24 1.70 11.30 8.24
CA GLN A 24 2.72 10.30 8.57
C GLN A 24 3.60 10.06 7.34
N THR A 25 4.89 9.84 7.58
CA THR A 25 5.87 9.65 6.51
C THR A 25 6.10 8.17 6.22
N PHE A 26 6.06 7.80 4.94
CA PHE A 26 6.41 6.46 4.45
C PHE A 26 7.28 6.56 3.20
N LEU A 27 7.91 5.45 2.82
CA LEU A 27 8.84 5.39 1.71
C LEU A 27 8.38 4.35 0.69
N HIS A 28 8.14 4.76 -0.54
CA HIS A 28 7.77 3.87 -1.63
C HIS A 28 8.93 3.67 -2.60
N VAL A 29 9.17 2.43 -3.00
CA VAL A 29 10.14 2.09 -4.04
C VAL A 29 9.40 1.93 -5.36
N ASP A 30 9.55 2.91 -6.26
CA ASP A 30 8.80 3.05 -7.52
C ASP A 30 9.47 2.24 -8.64
N ARG A 31 9.17 0.95 -8.67
CA ARG A 31 9.79 -0.02 -9.59
C ARG A 31 9.44 0.21 -11.06
N ASP A 32 8.23 0.72 -11.31
CA ASP A 32 7.70 0.89 -12.67
C ASP A 32 7.78 2.36 -13.13
N GLY A 33 8.33 3.26 -12.30
CA GLY A 33 8.50 4.69 -12.62
C GLY A 33 7.16 5.41 -12.82
N THR A 34 6.12 4.98 -12.12
CA THR A 34 4.75 5.45 -12.33
C THR A 34 4.40 6.63 -11.44
N LEU A 35 4.97 6.70 -10.23
CA LEU A 35 4.56 7.67 -9.22
C LEU A 35 4.79 9.12 -9.65
N ALA A 36 5.91 9.39 -10.34
CA ALA A 36 6.23 10.72 -10.85
C ALA A 36 5.11 11.37 -11.68
N ARG A 37 4.28 10.56 -12.34
CA ARG A 37 3.21 11.00 -13.23
C ARG A 37 1.86 11.18 -12.53
N THR A 38 1.74 10.77 -11.28
CA THR A 38 0.46 10.77 -10.55
C THR A 38 0.13 12.12 -9.92
N GLY A 39 1.12 13.00 -9.76
CA GLY A 39 0.94 14.27 -9.03
C GLY A 39 0.52 14.07 -7.57
N GLY A 40 0.77 12.89 -6.99
CA GLY A 40 0.38 12.56 -5.62
C GLY A 40 -1.01 11.95 -5.45
N ILE A 41 -1.76 11.74 -6.54
CA ILE A 41 -3.05 11.05 -6.52
C ILE A 41 -2.86 9.64 -7.09
N ILE A 42 -2.83 8.65 -6.21
CA ILE A 42 -2.57 7.26 -6.55
C ILE A 42 -3.90 6.49 -6.43
N ASP A 43 -4.38 5.97 -7.55
CA ASP A 43 -5.68 5.29 -7.64
C ASP A 43 -5.54 3.84 -8.14
N LEU A 44 -6.60 3.07 -7.99
CA LEU A 44 -6.78 1.77 -8.61
C LEU A 44 -7.01 1.96 -10.12
N ASN A 45 -6.31 1.19 -10.94
CA ASN A 45 -6.55 1.15 -12.39
C ASN A 45 -7.20 -0.18 -12.74
N GLY A 46 -8.43 -0.12 -13.25
CA GLY A 46 -9.25 -1.32 -13.48
C GLY A 46 -9.61 -2.07 -12.19
N GLY A 47 -9.66 -1.36 -11.05
CA GLY A 47 -9.97 -1.94 -9.74
C GLY A 47 -8.77 -2.55 -8.99
N LEU A 48 -7.56 -2.54 -9.56
CA LEU A 48 -6.36 -3.10 -8.92
C LEU A 48 -5.27 -2.04 -8.71
N SER A 49 -4.46 -2.21 -7.65
CA SER A 49 -3.23 -1.43 -7.46
C SER A 49 -2.17 -1.83 -8.51
N GLU A 50 -1.05 -1.10 -8.59
CA GLU A 50 0.07 -1.53 -9.43
C GLU A 50 0.57 -2.92 -9.07
N HIS A 51 0.72 -3.19 -7.77
CA HIS A 51 1.06 -4.52 -7.27
C HIS A 51 -0.01 -5.55 -7.68
N GLY A 52 -1.29 -5.28 -7.43
CA GLY A 52 -2.37 -6.19 -7.82
C GLY A 52 -2.39 -6.49 -9.32
N ARG A 53 -2.15 -5.47 -10.16
CA ARG A 53 -2.01 -5.63 -11.61
C ARG A 53 -0.78 -6.42 -11.99
N ARG A 54 0.34 -6.33 -11.28
CA ARG A 54 1.52 -7.16 -11.56
C ARG A 54 1.18 -8.63 -11.42
N TYR A 55 0.50 -9.02 -10.34
CA TYR A 55 0.07 -10.40 -10.13
C TYR A 55 -1.03 -10.81 -11.11
N HIS A 56 -1.95 -9.91 -11.47
CA HIS A 56 -2.98 -10.17 -12.49
C HIS A 56 -2.45 -10.20 -13.94
N ALA A 57 -1.44 -9.41 -14.29
CA ALA A 57 -0.84 -9.37 -15.63
C ALA A 57 0.17 -10.50 -15.81
N LEU A 58 0.87 -10.90 -14.75
CA LEU A 58 1.61 -12.16 -14.70
C LEU A 58 0.66 -13.33 -14.96
N LEU A 59 -0.58 -13.34 -14.46
CA LEU A 59 -1.58 -14.36 -14.85
C LEU A 59 -1.88 -14.40 -16.37
N GLY A 60 -1.75 -13.28 -17.06
CA GLY A 60 -1.94 -13.20 -18.51
C GLY A 60 -0.71 -13.57 -19.34
N THR A 61 0.50 -13.61 -18.74
CA THR A 61 1.74 -13.79 -19.50
C THR A 61 2.71 -14.84 -18.94
N GLN A 62 2.88 -15.02 -17.62
CA GLN A 62 3.42 -16.18 -16.87
C GLN A 62 3.27 -15.91 -15.35
N PRO A 63 2.57 -16.79 -14.58
CA PRO A 63 3.22 -17.98 -14.07
C PRO A 63 2.25 -19.15 -14.03
N LEU A 64 2.03 -19.71 -15.22
CA LEU A 64 1.28 -20.93 -15.40
C LEU A 64 2.28 -22.07 -15.24
N PHE A 65 2.22 -22.82 -14.14
CA PHE A 65 2.98 -24.07 -14.06
C PHE A 65 2.39 -25.14 -14.99
N GLY A 66 1.13 -24.97 -15.37
CA GLY A 66 0.40 -25.85 -16.26
C GLY A 66 -1.07 -25.51 -16.26
N SER A 67 -1.87 -26.41 -16.82
CA SER A 67 -3.32 -26.39 -16.71
C SER A 67 -3.81 -27.75 -16.23
N VAL A 68 -4.90 -27.76 -15.48
CA VAL A 68 -5.62 -28.97 -15.09
C VAL A 68 -7.00 -28.93 -15.71
N SER A 69 -7.45 -30.07 -16.22
CA SER A 69 -8.83 -30.23 -16.68
C SER A 69 -9.67 -30.79 -15.54
N TRP A 70 -10.73 -30.09 -15.16
CA TRP A 70 -11.67 -30.52 -14.14
C TRP A 70 -13.10 -30.20 -14.58
N ALA A 71 -14.00 -31.19 -14.50
CA ALA A 71 -15.41 -31.06 -14.90
C ALA A 71 -15.63 -30.48 -16.33
N GLY A 72 -14.74 -30.81 -17.27
CA GLY A 72 -14.80 -30.30 -18.65
C GLY A 72 -14.37 -28.82 -18.79
N GLN A 73 -13.83 -28.22 -17.74
CA GLN A 73 -13.22 -26.89 -17.74
C GLN A 73 -11.71 -27.02 -17.59
N SER A 74 -10.95 -26.16 -18.29
CA SER A 74 -9.51 -26.04 -18.09
C SER A 74 -9.25 -24.91 -17.09
N SER A 75 -8.55 -25.23 -16.01
CA SER A 75 -8.13 -24.26 -14.99
C SER A 75 -6.60 -24.15 -14.99
N ASN A 76 -6.11 -22.93 -14.78
CA ASN A 76 -4.69 -22.64 -14.72
C ASN A 76 -4.09 -23.05 -13.36
N VAL A 77 -2.93 -23.70 -13.38
CA VAL A 77 -2.11 -23.92 -12.18
C VAL A 77 -1.27 -22.67 -11.95
N VAL A 78 -1.54 -21.99 -10.83
CA VAL A 78 -0.96 -20.68 -10.49
C VAL A 78 0.38 -20.80 -9.76
N SER A 79 1.17 -19.71 -9.74
CA SER A 79 2.38 -19.64 -8.94
C SER A 79 2.14 -19.79 -7.44
N PHE A 80 3.20 -20.15 -6.70
CA PHE A 80 3.23 -20.03 -5.24
C PHE A 80 2.97 -18.60 -4.78
N GLU A 81 3.55 -17.61 -5.45
CA GLU A 81 3.33 -16.19 -5.17
C GLU A 81 1.86 -15.81 -5.24
N LEU A 82 1.14 -16.22 -6.29
CA LEU A 82 -0.28 -15.95 -6.39
C LEU A 82 -1.12 -16.78 -5.39
N SER A 83 -0.66 -18.00 -5.06
CA SER A 83 -1.31 -18.81 -4.03
C SER A 83 -1.26 -18.12 -2.66
N ILE A 84 -0.12 -17.48 -2.33
CA ILE A 84 0.02 -16.63 -1.14
C ILE A 84 -0.98 -15.48 -1.21
N GLU A 85 -0.95 -14.67 -2.27
CA GLU A 85 -1.81 -13.49 -2.37
C GLU A 85 -3.31 -13.84 -2.24
N ASN A 86 -3.76 -14.88 -2.93
CA ASN A 86 -5.16 -15.32 -2.87
C ASN A 86 -5.56 -15.84 -1.48
N PHE A 87 -4.71 -16.68 -0.86
CA PHE A 87 -5.02 -17.24 0.46
C PHE A 87 -5.03 -16.14 1.53
N PHE A 88 -4.02 -15.26 1.52
CA PHE A 88 -3.88 -14.19 2.49
C PHE A 88 -5.00 -13.15 2.34
N GLU A 89 -5.44 -12.86 1.12
CA GLU A 89 -6.59 -11.99 0.90
C GLU A 89 -7.90 -12.63 1.39
N LEU A 90 -8.11 -13.94 1.14
CA LEU A 90 -9.29 -14.65 1.65
C LEU A 90 -9.32 -14.65 3.18
N TYR A 91 -8.17 -14.90 3.82
CA TYR A 91 -8.03 -14.83 5.27
C TYR A 91 -8.31 -13.43 5.79
N ARG A 92 -7.69 -12.39 5.20
CA ARG A 92 -7.91 -10.98 5.54
C ARG A 92 -9.37 -10.61 5.44
N HIS A 93 -10.03 -10.95 4.34
CA HIS A 93 -11.44 -10.64 4.11
C HIS A 93 -12.34 -11.22 5.20
N THR A 94 -12.00 -12.40 5.70
CA THR A 94 -12.78 -13.11 6.72
C THR A 94 -12.47 -12.63 8.14
N MET A 95 -11.18 -12.48 8.47
CA MET A 95 -10.71 -12.28 9.85
C MET A 95 -10.34 -10.83 10.17
N HIS A 96 -9.90 -10.07 9.17
CA HIS A 96 -9.43 -8.69 9.31
C HIS A 96 -9.99 -7.77 8.21
N PRO A 97 -11.31 -7.71 8.00
CA PRO A 97 -11.92 -7.02 6.85
C PRO A 97 -11.61 -5.51 6.80
N ALA A 98 -11.30 -4.89 7.94
CA ALA A 98 -10.94 -3.48 8.07
C ALA A 98 -9.49 -3.15 7.66
N LEU A 99 -8.62 -4.16 7.51
CA LEU A 99 -7.24 -3.98 7.05
C LEU A 99 -7.19 -3.85 5.51
N PRO A 100 -6.21 -3.13 4.95
CA PRO A 100 -6.14 -2.92 3.51
C PRO A 100 -5.78 -4.21 2.77
N SER A 101 -6.36 -4.40 1.58
CA SER A 101 -6.03 -5.53 0.71
C SER A 101 -4.67 -5.31 0.04
N ARG A 102 -3.83 -6.35 -0.03
CA ARG A 102 -2.57 -6.33 -0.78
C ARG A 102 -2.79 -6.04 -2.28
N PHE A 103 -3.90 -6.52 -2.85
CA PHE A 103 -4.28 -6.24 -4.24
C PHE A 103 -4.67 -4.78 -4.49
N HIS A 104 -5.09 -4.06 -3.45
CA HIS A 104 -5.58 -2.68 -3.52
C HIS A 104 -4.74 -1.71 -2.68
N SER A 105 -3.48 -2.04 -2.43
CA SER A 105 -2.57 -1.20 -1.64
C SER A 105 -1.40 -0.67 -2.44
N LEU A 106 -0.90 0.48 -2.02
CA LEU A 106 0.45 0.93 -2.29
C LEU A 106 1.39 0.34 -1.22
N PHE A 107 2.49 -0.25 -1.64
CA PHE A 107 3.48 -0.85 -0.76
C PHE A 107 4.53 0.17 -0.38
N ALA A 108 4.86 0.27 0.89
CA ALA A 108 5.81 1.24 1.42
C ALA A 108 6.65 0.65 2.56
N PHE A 109 7.59 1.44 3.06
CA PHE A 109 8.46 1.14 4.17
C PHE A 109 8.45 2.28 5.17
N SER A 110 8.66 1.98 6.45
CA SER A 110 8.85 2.99 7.50
C SER A 110 10.32 3.36 7.70
N SER A 111 11.25 2.60 7.12
CA SER A 111 12.70 2.75 7.28
C SER A 111 13.36 2.99 5.93
N ILE A 112 14.22 4.01 5.87
CA ILE A 112 15.02 4.29 4.68
C ILE A 112 16.01 3.16 4.37
N SER A 113 16.56 2.51 5.40
CA SER A 113 17.45 1.37 5.20
C SER A 113 16.72 0.20 4.53
N ASP A 114 15.48 -0.07 4.93
CA ASP A 114 14.69 -1.17 4.35
C ASP A 114 14.29 -0.84 2.90
N ALA A 115 13.87 0.40 2.66
CA ALA A 115 13.55 0.90 1.32
C ALA A 115 14.77 0.83 0.38
N GLN A 116 15.95 1.27 0.83
CA GLN A 116 17.20 1.20 0.06
C GLN A 116 17.64 -0.25 -0.20
N GLY A 117 17.52 -1.11 0.81
CA GLY A 117 17.79 -2.54 0.66
C GLY A 117 16.88 -3.18 -0.38
N PHE A 118 15.59 -2.84 -0.36
CA PHE A 118 14.63 -3.32 -1.35
C PHE A 118 14.88 -2.73 -2.75
N ALA A 119 15.14 -1.43 -2.86
CA ALA A 119 15.46 -0.75 -4.12
C ALA A 119 16.69 -1.35 -4.80
N THR A 120 17.73 -1.67 -4.02
CA THR A 120 18.94 -2.35 -4.53
C THR A 120 18.59 -3.72 -5.13
N ARG A 121 17.79 -4.54 -4.42
CA ARG A 121 17.33 -5.84 -4.93
C ARG A 121 16.41 -5.72 -6.14
N ALA A 122 15.68 -4.61 -6.25
CA ALA A 122 14.77 -4.32 -7.35
C ALA A 122 15.43 -3.65 -8.57
N GLY A 123 16.76 -3.51 -8.60
CA GLY A 123 17.49 -2.95 -9.74
C GLY A 123 17.73 -1.44 -9.66
N GLN A 124 17.92 -0.90 -8.45
CA GLN A 124 18.15 0.54 -8.20
C GLN A 124 16.94 1.42 -8.55
N ALA A 125 15.74 0.97 -8.17
CA ALA A 125 14.51 1.72 -8.39
C ALA A 125 14.47 3.03 -7.56
N PRO A 126 13.89 4.13 -8.09
CA PRO A 126 13.70 5.37 -7.35
C PRO A 126 12.92 5.19 -6.05
N ILE A 127 13.26 5.99 -5.04
CA ILE A 127 12.55 6.02 -3.76
C ILE A 127 11.82 7.35 -3.62
N TRP A 128 10.55 7.28 -3.26
CA TRP A 128 9.70 8.42 -2.97
C TRP A 128 9.35 8.44 -1.49
N GLU A 129 9.52 9.59 -0.85
CA GLU A 129 8.92 9.88 0.43
C GLU A 129 7.46 10.34 0.23
N LEU A 130 6.57 9.73 1.01
CA LEU A 130 5.13 9.93 0.99
C LEU A 130 4.70 10.63 2.28
N SER A 131 4.02 11.78 2.17
CA SER A 131 3.31 12.40 3.30
C SER A 131 1.84 11.99 3.32
N VAL A 132 1.54 10.92 4.05
CA VAL A 132 0.23 10.25 4.08
C VAL A 132 -0.67 10.88 5.14
N PRO A 133 -1.94 11.22 4.84
CA PRO A 133 -2.86 11.78 5.84
C PRO A 133 -3.10 10.84 7.03
N THR A 134 -3.12 11.41 8.23
CA THR A 134 -3.51 10.69 9.46
C THR A 134 -4.97 10.24 9.34
N GLY A 135 -5.21 8.93 9.48
CA GLY A 135 -6.52 8.32 9.25
C GLY A 135 -6.59 7.43 8.01
N THR A 136 -5.55 7.45 7.16
CA THR A 136 -5.38 6.44 6.10
C THR A 136 -5.35 5.03 6.74
N VAL A 137 -6.06 4.09 6.13
CA VAL A 137 -6.05 2.69 6.56
C VAL A 137 -4.70 2.06 6.18
N ILE A 138 -3.97 1.60 7.18
CA ILE A 138 -2.60 1.13 7.06
C ILE A 138 -2.47 -0.24 7.71
N HIS A 139 -1.69 -1.13 7.10
CA HIS A 139 -1.22 -2.35 7.75
C HIS A 139 0.30 -2.44 7.65
N ARG A 140 0.94 -2.93 8.72
CA ARG A 140 2.37 -3.22 8.74
C ARG A 140 2.54 -4.71 8.99
N GLY A 141 3.08 -5.40 7.99
CA GLY A 141 3.26 -6.85 8.00
C GLY A 141 4.72 -7.23 7.85
N ASP A 142 5.12 -8.35 8.44
CA ASP A 142 6.44 -8.95 8.21
C ASP A 142 6.35 -9.87 6.99
N MET A 143 7.06 -9.51 5.91
CA MET A 143 7.06 -10.29 4.66
C MET A 143 7.58 -11.70 4.87
N ASP A 144 8.35 -11.97 5.92
CA ASP A 144 8.83 -13.32 6.23
C ASP A 144 7.68 -14.30 6.57
N TRP A 145 6.48 -13.82 6.92
CA TRP A 145 5.30 -14.69 7.08
C TRP A 145 4.63 -15.10 5.77
N LEU A 146 4.96 -14.48 4.63
CA LEU A 146 4.37 -14.81 3.33
C LEU A 146 4.91 -16.16 2.82
N LYS A 147 4.26 -17.26 3.22
CA LYS A 147 4.69 -18.64 2.95
C LYS A 147 3.58 -19.50 2.34
N VAL A 148 3.97 -20.40 1.44
CA VAL A 148 3.14 -21.52 1.00
C VAL A 148 3.44 -22.74 1.86
N GLY A 149 2.41 -23.46 2.26
CA GLY A 149 2.52 -24.67 3.06
C GLY A 149 1.23 -25.49 3.03
N THR A 150 1.07 -26.37 4.01
CA THR A 150 -0.22 -27.00 4.29
C THR A 150 -1.22 -25.96 4.78
N TYR A 151 -2.51 -26.28 4.75
CA TYR A 151 -3.58 -25.34 5.11
C TYR A 151 -3.39 -24.74 6.52
N ASP A 152 -3.06 -25.58 7.51
CA ASP A 152 -2.81 -25.17 8.89
C ASP A 152 -1.61 -24.22 9.03
N VAL A 153 -0.53 -24.50 8.31
CA VAL A 153 0.66 -23.63 8.28
C VAL A 153 0.33 -22.29 7.64
N MET A 154 -0.36 -22.29 6.50
CA MET A 154 -0.75 -21.05 5.82
C MET A 154 -1.72 -20.22 6.67
N LEU A 155 -2.61 -20.86 7.43
CA LEU A 155 -3.53 -20.18 8.34
C LEU A 155 -2.77 -19.45 9.46
N ASP A 156 -1.82 -20.11 10.11
CA ASP A 156 -0.98 -19.54 11.16
C ASP A 156 -0.07 -18.41 10.63
N CYS A 157 0.53 -18.61 9.45
CA CYS A 157 1.31 -17.57 8.79
C CYS A 157 0.46 -16.34 8.43
N ALA A 158 -0.75 -16.54 7.89
CA ALA A 158 -1.65 -15.44 7.56
C ALA A 158 -2.10 -14.66 8.81
N ASP A 159 -2.42 -15.37 9.90
CA ASP A 159 -2.76 -14.74 11.18
C ASP A 159 -1.61 -13.85 11.69
N LYS A 160 -0.39 -14.38 11.71
CA LYS A 160 0.79 -13.63 12.20
C LYS A 160 1.14 -12.45 11.32
N TYR A 161 1.00 -12.59 9.99
CA TYR A 161 1.14 -11.48 9.07
C TYR A 161 0.13 -10.37 9.37
N TRP A 162 -1.17 -10.69 9.37
CA TRP A 162 -2.23 -9.70 9.51
C TRP A 162 -2.36 -9.09 10.91
N THR A 163 -1.88 -9.80 11.94
CA THR A 163 -1.73 -9.26 13.30
C THR A 163 -0.43 -8.47 13.52
N GLY A 164 0.45 -8.41 12.51
CA GLY A 164 1.68 -7.62 12.55
C GLY A 164 2.76 -8.19 13.47
N GLN A 165 2.76 -9.51 13.69
CA GLN A 165 3.76 -10.18 14.49
C GLN A 165 5.07 -10.35 13.69
N PRO A 166 6.25 -10.19 14.31
CA PRO A 166 7.52 -10.49 13.65
C PRO A 166 7.79 -12.00 13.60
N MET A 167 8.36 -12.49 12.51
CA MET A 167 8.83 -13.88 12.40
C MET A 167 10.16 -14.10 13.12
N THR A 168 11.02 -13.09 13.11
CA THR A 168 12.36 -13.16 13.69
C THR A 168 12.68 -11.88 14.48
N ALA A 169 13.88 -11.81 15.08
CA ALA A 169 14.37 -10.58 15.72
C ALA A 169 14.71 -9.47 14.71
N THR A 170 14.88 -9.82 13.43
CA THR A 170 15.21 -8.90 12.33
C THR A 170 14.20 -9.06 11.19
N PRO A 171 12.93 -8.72 11.45
CA PRO A 171 11.81 -8.88 10.51
C PRO A 171 11.95 -8.03 9.24
N ALA A 172 11.43 -8.53 8.12
CA ALA A 172 11.40 -7.86 6.84
C ALA A 172 10.09 -7.09 6.66
N TRP A 173 9.99 -5.93 7.29
CA TRP A 173 8.74 -5.16 7.31
C TRP A 173 8.36 -4.57 5.95
N GLU A 174 7.07 -4.61 5.68
CA GLU A 174 6.40 -3.79 4.67
C GLU A 174 5.22 -3.05 5.28
N VAL A 175 4.78 -1.99 4.60
CA VAL A 175 3.59 -1.22 4.93
C VAL A 175 2.65 -1.22 3.73
N LEU A 176 1.39 -1.57 3.97
CA LEU A 176 0.30 -1.45 3.01
C LEU A 176 -0.48 -0.18 3.30
N LEU A 177 -0.56 0.71 2.32
CA LEU A 177 -1.37 1.91 2.34
C LEU A 177 -2.61 1.68 1.46
N ALA A 178 -3.80 1.78 2.03
CA ALA A 178 -5.05 1.62 1.27
C ALA A 178 -5.12 2.62 0.10
N LEU A 179 -5.56 2.15 -1.07
CA LEU A 179 -5.90 3.00 -2.20
C LEU A 179 -7.42 3.22 -2.31
N PRO A 180 -7.87 4.35 -2.90
CA PRO A 180 -7.07 5.45 -3.43
C PRO A 180 -6.37 6.26 -2.33
N LEU A 181 -5.21 6.83 -2.66
CA LEU A 181 -4.37 7.60 -1.76
C LEU A 181 -4.04 8.96 -2.38
N THR A 182 -4.28 10.03 -1.63
CA THR A 182 -3.76 11.37 -1.94
C THR A 182 -2.64 11.71 -0.97
N THR A 183 -1.44 11.96 -1.48
CA THR A 183 -0.22 12.18 -0.70
C THR A 183 0.70 13.17 -1.41
N THR A 184 1.52 13.89 -0.65
CA THR A 184 2.67 14.59 -1.26
C THR A 184 3.78 13.58 -1.57
N LEU A 185 4.47 13.79 -2.69
CA LEU A 185 5.59 12.96 -3.16
C LEU A 185 6.88 13.78 -3.18
N THR A 186 7.91 13.30 -2.49
CA THR A 186 9.25 13.90 -2.54
C THR A 186 10.24 12.84 -3.01
N ALA A 187 10.92 13.08 -4.13
CA ALA A 187 11.96 12.17 -4.61
C ALA A 187 13.15 12.19 -3.66
N LEU A 188 13.65 11.01 -3.29
CA LEU A 188 14.88 10.87 -2.52
C LEU A 188 16.08 10.63 -3.46
N PRO A 189 17.28 11.10 -3.07
CA PRO A 189 18.50 10.90 -3.83
C PRO A 189 18.96 9.44 -3.86
#